data_AF-A0A6M8B5X0-F1
#
_entry.id   AF-A0A6M8B5X0-F1
#
_cell.length_a   1.000
_cell.length_b   1.000
_cell.length_c   1.000
_cell.angle_alpha   90.00
_cell.angle_beta   90.00
_cell.angle_gamma   90.00
#
_symmetry.space_group_name_H-M   'P 1'
#
loop_
_entity.id
_entity.type
_entity.pdbx_description
1 polymer ?
#
loop_
_entity_poly.entity_id
_entity_poly.type
_entity_poly.pdbx_seq_one_letter_code
_entity_poly.pdbx_strand_id
1 'polypeptide(L)'
;MSHRRMGWARLTVLGTILGAIALASCRDPRTSDGTPPPATPVAPASPDVPISRQPVTCNTTNYFAEVLWENNQPLMSFLQKPNLNNLSRAPGVTVTSNPDGSTTYGYKGEAIFYARVFPDGTCFVQSLTSSGQLLVEESGRIAEFTPAPPPPAPTPAPPVTVAPEEPNQDNLSMTCNGTVQDRVDFTAFYTREAGFSRVEFRPRTSTNVLTSSLSYVGKNAAGETIWKGNVAQMADTTLVHLSPFPAKRGDQVSVSYDGQWGRATCQ
;
A
#
# COMPACT_ATOMS: atom_id res chain seq x y z
N MET A 1 -47.88 -23.17 -30.97
CA MET A 1 -48.10 -21.74 -30.66
C MET A 1 -46.76 -21.19 -30.20
N SER A 2 -45.91 -20.66 -31.06
CA SER A 2 -45.90 -19.33 -31.70
C SER A 2 -44.58 -18.68 -31.29
N HIS A 3 -43.72 -18.49 -32.28
CA HIS A 3 -42.39 -17.90 -32.18
C HIS A 3 -42.45 -16.41 -31.79
N ARG A 4 -41.44 -15.91 -31.06
CA ARG A 4 -40.94 -14.53 -31.24
C ARG A 4 -39.42 -14.50 -31.28
N ARG A 5 -38.91 -14.29 -32.50
CA ARG A 5 -37.62 -13.65 -32.81
C ARG A 5 -37.79 -12.13 -32.76
N MET A 6 -36.77 -11.40 -32.34
CA MET A 6 -36.41 -10.01 -32.72
C MET A 6 -35.26 -9.57 -31.79
N GLY A 7 -34.18 -8.92 -32.20
CA GLY A 7 -33.75 -8.41 -33.50
C GLY A 7 -32.38 -7.75 -33.29
N TRP A 8 -31.51 -7.84 -34.31
CA TRP A 8 -30.21 -7.18 -34.37
C TRP A 8 -30.34 -5.68 -34.64
N ALA A 9 -29.40 -4.88 -34.16
CA ALA A 9 -29.06 -3.59 -34.75
C ALA A 9 -27.53 -3.41 -34.76
N ARG A 10 -26.95 -3.57 -35.95
CA ARG A 10 -25.61 -3.06 -36.28
C ARG A 10 -25.75 -1.58 -36.64
N LEU A 11 -24.94 -0.72 -36.06
CA LEU A 11 -24.77 0.65 -36.55
C LEU A 11 -23.32 0.84 -36.98
N THR A 12 -23.12 0.85 -38.29
CA THR A 12 -21.88 1.23 -38.96
C THR A 12 -22.01 2.69 -39.36
N VAL A 13 -21.07 3.55 -38.97
CA VAL A 13 -20.98 4.92 -39.50
C VAL A 13 -19.59 5.08 -40.13
N LEU A 14 -19.57 5.02 -41.46
CA LEU A 14 -18.50 5.53 -42.30
C LEU A 14 -18.70 7.05 -42.46
N GLY A 15 -17.69 7.83 -42.11
CA GLY A 15 -17.63 9.26 -42.39
C GLY A 15 -16.38 9.56 -43.23
N THR A 16 -16.52 9.46 -44.55
CA THR A 16 -15.53 9.88 -45.53
C THR A 16 -15.76 11.37 -45.84
N ILE A 17 -14.78 12.24 -45.60
CA ILE A 17 -14.78 13.61 -46.14
C ILE A 17 -13.52 13.78 -46.99
N LEU A 18 -13.73 13.77 -48.31
CA LEU A 18 -12.82 14.36 -49.29
C LEU A 18 -12.98 15.89 -49.24
N GLY A 19 -11.86 16.59 -49.07
CA GLY A 19 -11.74 18.03 -49.34
C GLY A 19 -10.51 18.27 -50.20
N ALA A 20 -10.71 18.79 -51.41
CA ALA A 20 -9.70 18.96 -52.44
C ALA A 20 -9.11 20.38 -52.45
N ILE A 21 -7.79 20.44 -52.62
CA ILE A 21 -6.97 21.34 -53.47
C ILE A 21 -7.03 22.87 -53.19
N ALA A 22 -5.88 23.41 -52.80
CA ALA A 22 -5.37 24.67 -53.35
C ALA A 22 -3.84 24.57 -53.56
N LEU A 23 -3.43 24.66 -54.82
CA LEU A 23 -2.05 24.76 -55.28
C LEU A 23 -1.55 26.19 -55.07
N ALA A 24 -0.45 26.37 -54.37
CA ALA A 24 0.39 27.57 -54.46
C ALA A 24 1.86 27.13 -54.51
N SER A 25 2.38 27.12 -55.73
CA SER A 25 3.77 26.90 -56.07
C SER A 25 4.51 28.22 -55.96
N CYS A 26 5.49 28.30 -55.07
CA CYS A 26 6.65 29.18 -55.23
C CYS A 26 7.90 28.36 -54.91
N ARG A 27 8.66 28.08 -55.97
CA ARG A 27 10.07 27.68 -55.91
C ARG A 27 10.86 28.76 -55.16
N ASP A 28 11.80 28.35 -54.31
CA ASP A 28 13.17 28.76 -54.55
C ASP A 28 14.16 27.69 -54.03
N PRO A 29 15.22 27.36 -54.80
CA PRO A 29 16.21 26.36 -54.46
C PRO A 29 17.42 27.03 -53.79
N ARG A 30 17.74 26.64 -52.56
CA ARG A 30 19.11 26.71 -52.06
C ARG A 30 19.48 25.41 -51.37
N THR A 31 20.13 24.58 -52.15
CA THR A 31 21.12 23.59 -51.73
C THR A 31 22.02 24.23 -50.67
N SER A 32 21.91 23.75 -49.44
CA SER A 32 22.98 23.86 -48.46
C SER A 32 23.17 22.44 -47.92
N ASP A 33 24.03 21.69 -48.60
CA ASP A 33 24.63 20.46 -48.10
C ASP A 33 25.37 20.79 -46.80
N GLY A 34 24.64 20.71 -45.69
CA GLY A 34 25.21 20.59 -44.36
C GLY A 34 25.14 19.12 -43.98
N THR A 35 26.14 18.35 -44.38
CA THR A 35 26.39 17.03 -43.78
C THR A 35 26.41 17.24 -42.26
N PRO A 36 25.51 16.61 -41.48
CA PRO A 36 25.58 16.71 -40.04
C PRO A 36 26.99 16.22 -39.62
N PRO A 37 27.69 16.95 -38.75
CA PRO A 37 29.00 16.51 -38.28
C PRO A 37 28.88 15.08 -37.76
N PRO A 38 29.86 14.21 -38.03
CA PRO A 38 29.85 12.85 -37.54
C PRO A 38 29.58 12.88 -36.03
N ALA A 39 28.56 12.12 -35.60
CA ALA A 39 28.20 12.02 -34.20
C ALA A 39 29.47 11.75 -33.40
N THR A 40 29.84 12.69 -32.52
CA THR A 40 30.95 12.52 -31.61
C THR A 40 30.72 11.20 -30.86
N PRO A 41 31.71 10.28 -30.85
CA PRO A 41 31.55 9.01 -30.15
C PRO A 41 31.13 9.31 -28.70
N VAL A 42 29.94 8.83 -28.33
CA VAL A 42 29.39 8.95 -26.98
C VAL A 42 30.45 8.37 -26.04
N ALA A 43 30.98 9.22 -25.16
CA ALA A 43 31.99 8.81 -24.20
C ALA A 43 31.48 7.58 -23.41
N PRO A 44 32.34 6.59 -23.14
CA PRO A 44 31.97 5.41 -22.37
C PRO A 44 31.34 5.84 -21.05
N ALA A 45 30.25 5.16 -20.67
CA ALA A 45 29.50 5.42 -19.45
C ALA A 45 30.44 5.58 -18.24
N SER A 46 30.27 6.68 -17.52
CA SER A 46 31.06 7.00 -16.33
C SER A 46 31.05 5.86 -15.32
N PRO A 47 32.15 5.67 -14.56
CA PRO A 47 32.34 4.57 -13.62
C PRO A 47 31.24 4.51 -12.56
N ASP A 48 30.89 3.28 -12.18
CA ASP A 48 29.87 2.90 -11.20
C ASP A 48 29.89 3.82 -9.96
N VAL A 49 28.95 4.76 -9.91
CA VAL A 49 28.71 5.55 -8.68
C VAL A 49 28.19 4.56 -7.63
N PRO A 50 28.84 4.46 -6.45
CA PRO A 50 28.38 3.55 -5.41
C PRO A 50 26.96 3.91 -4.99
N ILE A 51 26.04 2.95 -5.15
CA ILE A 51 24.64 3.09 -4.74
C ILE A 51 24.60 3.24 -3.22
N SER A 52 24.08 4.37 -2.74
CA SER A 52 23.82 4.58 -1.31
C SER A 52 22.82 3.54 -0.82
N ARG A 53 23.21 2.72 0.16
CA ARG A 53 22.36 1.69 0.80
C ARG A 53 21.57 2.25 1.99
N GLN A 54 21.18 3.51 1.92
CA GLN A 54 20.37 4.13 2.96
C GLN A 54 18.89 3.86 2.70
N PRO A 55 18.06 3.76 3.76
CA PRO A 55 16.62 3.82 3.62
C PRO A 55 16.20 5.10 2.89
N VAL A 56 15.24 4.99 1.97
CA VAL A 56 14.73 6.15 1.23
C VAL A 56 13.22 6.16 1.29
N THR A 57 12.67 7.32 1.59
CA THR A 57 11.22 7.56 1.64
C THR A 57 10.86 8.67 0.68
N CYS A 58 10.19 8.34 -0.42
CA CYS A 58 9.60 9.31 -1.34
C CYS A 58 8.16 9.62 -0.92
N ASN A 59 7.92 10.87 -0.52
CA ASN A 59 6.64 11.32 -0.01
C ASN A 59 5.97 12.27 -1.02
N THR A 60 4.81 11.88 -1.56
CA THR A 60 4.00 12.71 -2.48
C THR A 60 2.70 13.16 -1.82
N THR A 61 1.83 13.87 -2.54
CA THR A 61 0.53 14.29 -2.02
C THR A 61 -0.36 13.09 -1.72
N ASN A 62 -0.45 12.15 -2.66
CA ASN A 62 -1.40 11.03 -2.59
C ASN A 62 -0.73 9.67 -2.40
N TYR A 63 0.59 9.59 -2.43
CA TYR A 63 1.33 8.34 -2.34
C TYR A 63 2.56 8.48 -1.44
N PHE A 64 3.06 7.32 -1.06
CA PHE A 64 4.30 7.14 -0.32
C PHE A 64 5.01 5.92 -0.90
N ALA A 65 6.28 6.04 -1.22
CA ALA A 65 7.13 4.91 -1.56
C ALA A 65 8.32 4.86 -0.61
N GLU A 66 8.57 3.70 -0.03
CA GLU A 66 9.68 3.47 0.89
C GLU A 66 10.53 2.32 0.39
N VAL A 67 11.85 2.51 0.47
CA VAL A 67 12.83 1.47 0.20
C VAL A 67 13.65 1.27 1.45
N LEU A 68 13.53 0.09 2.05
CA LEU A 68 14.29 -0.35 3.21
C LEU A 68 15.35 -1.36 2.77
N TRP A 69 16.42 -1.47 3.56
CA TRP A 69 17.47 -2.46 3.34
C TRP A 69 17.48 -3.47 4.49
N GLU A 70 17.20 -4.73 4.20
CA GLU A 70 17.31 -5.84 5.15
C GLU A 70 18.18 -6.95 4.57
N ASN A 71 19.14 -7.47 5.35
CA ASN A 71 20.06 -8.52 4.89
C ASN A 71 20.70 -8.20 3.52
N ASN A 72 21.01 -6.92 3.31
CA ASN A 72 21.58 -6.40 2.07
C ASN A 72 20.67 -6.54 0.83
N GLN A 73 19.37 -6.75 1.01
CA GLN A 73 18.36 -6.75 -0.04
C GLN A 73 17.42 -5.54 0.11
N PRO A 74 17.12 -4.84 -0.99
CA PRO A 74 16.13 -3.78 -0.98
C PRO A 74 14.70 -4.36 -0.91
N LEU A 75 13.89 -3.80 -0.03
CA LEU A 75 12.47 -4.07 0.15
C LEU A 75 11.69 -2.79 -0.18
N MET A 76 10.62 -2.89 -0.97
CA MET A 76 9.83 -1.72 -1.38
C MET A 76 8.41 -1.77 -0.83
N SER A 77 7.99 -0.66 -0.24
CA SER A 77 6.58 -0.37 0.03
C SER A 77 6.13 0.75 -0.90
N PHE A 78 4.91 0.65 -1.43
CA PHE A 78 4.27 1.67 -2.25
C PHE A 78 2.82 1.75 -1.80
N LEU A 79 2.41 2.87 -1.22
CA LEU A 79 1.14 3.01 -0.49
C LEU A 79 0.40 4.25 -1.01
N GLN A 80 -0.91 4.16 -1.18
CA GLN A 80 -1.75 5.32 -1.47
C GLN A 80 -2.16 5.97 -0.14
N LYS A 81 -2.46 7.27 -0.15
CA LYS A 81 -3.02 7.97 1.00
C LYS A 81 -4.51 8.21 0.78
N PRO A 82 -5.34 8.05 1.81
CA PRO A 82 -5.03 7.49 3.12
C PRO A 82 -4.96 5.94 3.12
N ASN A 83 -5.24 5.29 1.99
CA ASN A 83 -5.38 3.83 1.91
C ASN A 83 -4.02 3.12 1.67
N LEU A 84 -3.46 2.47 2.69
CA LEU A 84 -2.15 1.81 2.65
C LEU A 84 -2.18 0.44 1.92
N ASN A 85 -3.13 0.21 1.02
CA ASN A 85 -3.28 -1.06 0.32
C ASN A 85 -2.78 -0.95 -1.13
N ASN A 86 -1.49 -1.18 -1.37
CA ASN A 86 -0.94 -1.30 -2.73
C ASN A 86 0.23 -2.29 -2.78
N LEU A 87 1.33 -1.99 -2.09
CA LEU A 87 2.52 -2.84 -2.01
C LEU A 87 3.20 -2.61 -0.66
N SER A 88 3.56 -3.67 0.07
CA SER A 88 4.27 -3.51 1.34
C SER A 88 5.44 -4.49 1.44
N ARG A 89 6.62 -3.94 1.74
CA ARG A 89 7.90 -4.65 1.94
C ARG A 89 8.20 -5.73 0.90
N ALA A 90 7.89 -5.47 -0.37
CA ALA A 90 8.07 -6.43 -1.44
C ALA A 90 9.57 -6.66 -1.72
N PRO A 91 10.05 -7.92 -1.71
CA PRO A 91 11.43 -8.24 -2.04
C PRO A 91 11.66 -8.23 -3.56
N GLY A 92 12.92 -8.39 -3.98
CA GLY A 92 13.27 -8.45 -5.41
C GLY A 92 13.24 -7.10 -6.11
N VAL A 93 13.42 -6.01 -5.36
CA VAL A 93 13.51 -4.66 -5.90
C VAL A 93 14.80 -4.51 -6.70
N THR A 94 14.69 -4.02 -7.93
CA THR A 94 15.83 -3.66 -8.76
C THR A 94 16.27 -2.23 -8.43
N VAL A 95 17.58 -2.01 -8.38
CA VAL A 95 18.15 -0.67 -8.13
C VAL A 95 19.00 -0.29 -9.34
N THR A 96 18.67 0.85 -9.95
CA THR A 96 19.31 1.33 -11.17
C THR A 96 19.84 2.74 -10.95
N SER A 97 21.15 2.92 -11.14
CA SER A 97 21.78 4.24 -11.21
C SER A 97 21.55 4.86 -12.60
N ASN A 98 21.12 6.10 -12.65
CA ASN A 98 20.82 6.80 -13.91
C ASN A 98 21.92 7.81 -14.28
N PRO A 99 22.06 8.20 -15.57
CA PRO A 99 23.05 9.18 -16.02
C PRO A 99 22.91 10.58 -15.40
N ASP A 100 21.72 10.94 -14.93
CA ASP A 100 21.45 12.23 -14.24
C ASP A 100 21.75 12.17 -12.73
N GLY A 101 22.41 11.11 -12.25
CA GLY A 101 22.79 10.92 -10.85
C GLY A 101 21.64 10.47 -9.94
N SER A 102 20.43 10.33 -10.46
CA SER A 102 19.30 9.79 -9.69
C SER A 102 19.38 8.26 -9.56
N THR A 103 18.70 7.72 -8.55
CA THR A 103 18.55 6.27 -8.35
C THR A 103 17.10 5.87 -8.55
N THR A 104 16.85 4.84 -9.36
CA THR A 104 15.52 4.24 -9.57
C THR A 104 15.43 2.92 -8.82
N TYR A 105 14.36 2.77 -8.04
CA TYR A 105 13.97 1.54 -7.38
C TYR A 105 12.73 0.98 -8.08
N GLY A 106 12.81 -0.25 -8.58
CA GLY A 106 11.75 -0.88 -9.35
C GLY A 106 11.29 -2.20 -8.77
N TYR A 107 9.98 -2.42 -8.68
CA TYR A 107 9.40 -3.72 -8.37
C TYR A 107 8.45 -4.15 -9.48
N LYS A 108 8.51 -5.43 -9.86
CA LYS A 108 7.66 -6.01 -10.91
C LYS A 108 6.90 -7.22 -10.35
N GLY A 109 5.60 -7.03 -10.12
CA GLY A 109 4.66 -8.08 -9.72
C GLY A 109 3.44 -8.09 -10.64
N GLU A 110 2.23 -8.09 -10.07
CA GLU A 110 0.98 -7.91 -10.82
C GLU A 110 0.88 -6.53 -11.47
N ALA A 111 1.42 -5.52 -10.78
CA ALA A 111 1.70 -4.19 -11.28
C ALA A 111 3.20 -3.90 -11.18
N ILE A 112 3.65 -2.87 -11.90
CA ILE A 112 5.02 -2.40 -11.87
C ILE A 112 5.05 -1.10 -11.07
N PHE A 113 5.94 -1.00 -10.11
CA PHE A 113 6.10 0.17 -9.26
C PHE A 113 7.52 0.72 -9.38
N TYR A 114 7.62 2.04 -9.50
CA TYR A 114 8.88 2.75 -9.54
C TYR A 114 8.88 3.87 -8.50
N ALA A 115 10.03 4.04 -7.85
CA ALA A 115 10.37 5.25 -7.12
C ALA A 115 11.73 5.72 -7.62
N ARG A 116 11.85 6.97 -8.05
CA ARG A 116 13.11 7.57 -8.46
C ARG A 116 13.45 8.73 -7.56
N VAL A 117 14.69 8.77 -7.09
CA VAL A 117 15.18 9.77 -6.14
C VAL A 117 16.33 10.51 -6.75
N PHE A 118 16.23 11.84 -6.75
CA PHE A 118 17.23 12.74 -7.31
C PHE A 118 18.16 13.26 -6.21
N PRO A 119 19.41 13.64 -6.57
CA PRO A 119 20.36 14.19 -5.60
C PRO A 119 19.91 15.48 -4.90
N ASP A 120 18.99 16.23 -5.51
CA ASP A 120 18.43 17.48 -4.94
C ASP A 120 17.31 17.23 -3.90
N GLY A 121 17.03 15.96 -3.59
CA GLY A 121 16.00 15.56 -2.65
C GLY A 121 14.58 15.56 -3.23
N THR A 122 14.42 15.84 -4.52
CA THR A 122 13.16 15.55 -5.21
C THR A 122 13.03 14.06 -5.50
N CYS A 123 11.80 13.58 -5.64
CA CYS A 123 11.56 12.22 -6.04
C CYS A 123 10.28 12.12 -6.89
N PHE A 124 10.14 11.03 -7.63
CA PHE A 124 8.88 10.69 -8.27
C PHE A 124 8.50 9.24 -7.97
N VAL A 125 7.20 8.98 -7.96
CA VAL A 125 6.61 7.65 -7.87
C VAL A 125 5.79 7.38 -9.12
N GLN A 126 5.87 6.15 -9.63
CA GLN A 126 5.11 5.73 -10.80
C GLN A 126 4.56 4.32 -10.55
N SER A 127 3.34 4.06 -11.00
CA SER A 127 2.82 2.69 -11.11
C SER A 127 2.24 2.43 -12.49
N LEU A 128 2.48 1.23 -12.99
CA LEU A 128 2.01 0.76 -14.29
C LEU A 128 1.31 -0.58 -14.15
N THR A 129 0.39 -0.89 -15.04
CA THR A 129 -0.11 -2.25 -15.22
C THR A 129 1.01 -3.18 -15.68
N SER A 130 0.78 -4.50 -15.62
CA SER A 130 1.69 -5.49 -16.21
C SER A 130 1.88 -5.33 -17.74
N SER A 131 0.93 -4.67 -18.43
CA SER A 131 1.03 -4.30 -19.85
C SER A 131 1.79 -2.99 -20.11
N GLY A 132 2.24 -2.30 -19.06
CA GLY A 132 2.96 -1.03 -19.16
C GLY A 132 2.08 0.21 -19.32
N GLN A 133 0.76 0.11 -19.07
CA GLN A 133 -0.11 1.27 -19.05
C GLN A 133 0.09 2.06 -17.75
N LEU A 134 0.28 3.37 -17.86
CA LEU A 134 0.44 4.26 -16.71
C LEU A 134 -0.84 4.31 -15.88
N LEU A 135 -0.72 4.03 -14.58
CA LEU A 135 -1.79 4.15 -13.60
C LEU A 135 -1.60 5.38 -12.72
N VAL A 136 -0.36 5.61 -12.25
CA VAL A 136 -0.01 6.71 -11.34
C VAL A 136 1.32 7.30 -11.75
N GLU A 137 1.43 8.63 -11.69
CA GLU A 137 2.69 9.36 -11.72
C GLU A 137 2.56 10.57 -10.80
N GLU A 138 3.44 10.69 -9.82
CA GLU A 138 3.43 11.84 -8.92
C GLU A 138 4.84 12.23 -8.50
N SER A 139 5.09 13.54 -8.37
CA SER A 139 6.33 14.09 -7.83
C SER A 139 6.19 14.39 -6.34
N GLY A 140 7.30 14.31 -5.62
CA GLY A 140 7.36 14.54 -4.19
C GLY A 140 8.76 14.92 -3.73
N ARG A 141 9.00 14.74 -2.44
CA ARG A 141 10.31 14.96 -1.82
C ARG A 141 10.71 13.77 -0.98
N ILE A 142 12.02 13.57 -0.84
CA ILE A 142 12.51 12.64 0.15
C ILE A 142 12.15 13.18 1.54
N ALA A 143 11.50 12.35 2.34
CA ALA A 143 11.36 12.65 3.76
C ALA A 143 12.69 12.29 4.42
N GLU A 144 13.27 13.22 5.17
CA GLU A 144 14.36 12.85 6.08
C GLU A 144 13.81 11.80 7.03
N PHE A 145 14.44 10.63 7.03
CA PHE A 145 14.15 9.59 7.99
C PHE A 145 14.54 10.14 9.35
N THR A 146 13.59 10.77 10.05
CA THR A 146 13.76 11.06 11.46
C THR A 146 13.58 9.70 12.12
N PRO A 147 14.64 9.05 12.64
CA PRO A 147 14.47 7.81 13.35
C PRO A 147 13.42 8.08 14.43
N ALA A 148 12.40 7.23 14.52
CA ALA A 148 11.46 7.33 15.63
C ALA A 148 12.31 7.45 16.90
N PRO A 149 12.04 8.43 17.79
CA PRO A 149 12.81 8.56 19.01
C PRO A 149 12.87 7.18 19.67
N PRO A 150 14.05 6.76 20.16
CA PRO A 150 14.16 5.46 20.80
C PRO A 150 13.02 5.34 21.81
N PRO A 151 12.31 4.19 21.84
CA PRO A 151 11.19 4.00 22.75
C PRO A 151 11.64 4.49 24.13
N PRO A 152 10.83 5.32 24.82
CA PRO A 152 11.19 5.74 26.16
C PRO A 152 11.56 4.49 26.96
N ALA A 153 12.68 4.56 27.68
CA ALA A 153 13.15 3.45 28.50
C ALA A 153 11.94 2.90 29.27
N PRO A 154 11.69 1.58 29.24
CA PRO A 154 10.48 1.01 29.80
C PRO A 154 10.32 1.55 31.22
N THR A 155 9.28 2.36 31.43
CA THR A 155 8.91 2.81 32.77
C THR A 155 8.79 1.54 33.61
N PRO A 156 9.43 1.47 34.78
CA PRO A 156 9.31 0.32 35.67
C PRO A 156 7.83 -0.03 35.75
N ALA A 157 7.47 -1.25 35.33
CA ALA A 157 6.10 -1.69 35.36
C ALA A 157 5.58 -1.42 36.78
N PRO A 158 4.44 -0.70 36.96
CA PRO A 158 3.85 -0.58 38.27
C PRO A 158 3.68 -2.00 38.84
N PRO A 159 3.91 -2.19 40.15
CA PRO A 159 3.77 -3.50 40.77
C PRO A 159 2.43 -4.09 40.34
N VAL A 160 2.50 -5.26 39.70
CA VAL A 160 1.34 -5.97 39.17
C VAL A 160 0.37 -6.18 40.32
N THR A 161 -0.64 -5.31 40.38
CA THR A 161 -1.76 -5.51 41.30
C THR A 161 -2.55 -6.64 40.68
N VAL A 162 -2.40 -7.84 41.24
CA VAL A 162 -3.11 -9.04 40.84
C VAL A 162 -4.60 -8.69 40.79
N ALA A 163 -5.14 -8.59 39.58
CA ALA A 163 -6.56 -8.35 39.39
C ALA A 163 -7.31 -9.49 40.09
N PRO A 164 -8.41 -9.21 40.82
CA PRO A 164 -9.21 -10.24 41.45
C PRO A 164 -9.58 -11.31 40.42
N GLU A 165 -9.15 -12.55 40.65
CA GLU A 165 -9.46 -13.68 39.80
C GLU A 165 -10.97 -13.94 39.91
N GLU A 166 -11.69 -13.64 38.83
CA GLU A 166 -13.14 -13.76 38.75
C GLU A 166 -13.53 -15.25 38.77
N PRO A 167 -14.48 -15.68 39.61
CA PRO A 167 -14.79 -17.08 39.82
C PRO A 167 -15.32 -17.75 38.53
N ASN A 168 -14.55 -18.74 38.06
CA ASN A 168 -15.05 -19.95 37.40
C ASN A 168 -15.95 -19.74 36.14
N GLN A 169 -15.33 -19.37 35.00
CA GLN A 169 -15.90 -19.72 33.68
C GLN A 169 -14.80 -20.31 32.80
N ASP A 170 -14.41 -21.52 33.14
CA ASP A 170 -13.30 -22.21 32.48
C ASP A 170 -13.67 -22.55 31.02
N ASN A 171 -12.81 -22.12 30.09
CA ASN A 171 -12.85 -22.38 28.64
C ASN A 171 -13.80 -21.53 27.76
N LEU A 172 -14.09 -20.27 28.11
CA LEU A 172 -14.77 -19.38 27.15
C LEU A 172 -13.84 -19.09 25.96
N SER A 173 -14.20 -19.64 24.80
CA SER A 173 -13.66 -19.25 23.49
C SER A 173 -14.79 -18.73 22.61
N MET A 174 -14.53 -17.63 21.90
CA MET A 174 -15.51 -17.00 21.03
C MET A 174 -14.87 -16.54 19.74
N THR A 175 -15.69 -16.45 18.69
CA THR A 175 -15.31 -15.83 17.42
C THR A 175 -16.27 -14.70 17.09
N CYS A 176 -15.75 -13.58 16.63
CA CYS A 176 -16.55 -12.43 16.22
C CYS A 176 -16.31 -12.19 14.74
N ASN A 177 -17.29 -12.55 13.91
CA ASN A 177 -17.21 -12.40 12.46
C ASN A 177 -17.86 -11.08 12.03
N GLY A 178 -17.17 -10.31 11.19
CA GLY A 178 -17.66 -9.03 10.72
C GLY A 178 -16.99 -8.60 9.41
N THR A 179 -17.28 -7.37 9.00
CA THR A 179 -16.76 -6.80 7.76
C THR A 179 -16.27 -5.37 7.98
N VAL A 180 -15.17 -4.99 7.33
CA VAL A 180 -14.66 -3.61 7.25
C VAL A 180 -15.02 -3.07 5.86
N GLN A 181 -15.93 -2.09 5.83
CA GLN A 181 -16.42 -1.40 4.61
C GLN A 181 -16.82 -2.34 3.44
N ASP A 182 -17.35 -3.53 3.73
CA ASP A 182 -17.70 -4.56 2.72
C ASP A 182 -16.53 -5.01 1.80
N ARG A 183 -15.29 -4.67 2.16
CA ARG A 183 -14.08 -4.98 1.39
C ARG A 183 -13.28 -6.12 1.99
N VAL A 184 -13.22 -6.17 3.31
CA VAL A 184 -12.42 -7.13 4.07
C VAL A 184 -13.32 -7.79 5.09
N ASP A 185 -13.47 -9.11 4.99
CA ASP A 185 -14.11 -9.89 6.05
C ASP A 185 -13.07 -10.11 7.16
N PHE A 186 -13.48 -10.08 8.41
CA PHE A 186 -12.60 -10.34 9.53
C PHE A 186 -13.21 -11.28 10.55
N THR A 187 -12.33 -12.02 11.23
CA THR A 187 -12.67 -12.87 12.37
C THR A 187 -11.76 -12.51 13.53
N ALA A 188 -12.34 -11.96 14.60
CA ALA A 188 -11.65 -11.74 15.87
C ALA A 188 -11.81 -12.98 16.75
N PHE A 189 -10.72 -13.40 17.38
CA PHE A 189 -10.70 -14.55 18.28
C PHE A 189 -10.54 -14.08 19.71
N TYR A 190 -11.38 -14.60 20.59
CA TYR A 190 -11.29 -14.39 22.03
C TYR A 190 -11.04 -15.73 22.73
N THR A 191 -10.08 -15.74 23.65
CA THR A 191 -10.02 -16.76 24.71
C THR A 191 -9.94 -16.07 26.06
N ARG A 192 -10.33 -16.75 27.13
CA ARG A 192 -10.27 -16.17 28.47
C ARG A 192 -8.82 -15.86 28.90
N GLU A 193 -7.89 -16.71 28.49
CA GLU A 193 -6.48 -16.63 28.89
C GLU A 193 -5.76 -15.48 28.17
N ALA A 194 -6.10 -15.24 26.91
CA ALA A 194 -5.38 -14.29 26.05
C ALA A 194 -6.20 -13.05 25.67
N GLY A 195 -7.49 -13.02 25.97
CA GLY A 195 -8.43 -12.01 25.48
C GLY A 195 -8.52 -12.00 23.95
N PHE A 196 -8.69 -10.82 23.37
CA PHE A 196 -8.71 -10.62 21.92
C PHE A 196 -7.30 -10.55 21.32
N SER A 197 -6.52 -11.63 21.44
CA SER A 197 -5.10 -11.64 21.04
C SER A 197 -4.86 -11.86 19.54
N ARG A 198 -5.90 -12.19 18.76
CA ARG A 198 -5.76 -12.48 17.32
C ARG A 198 -6.96 -11.98 16.52
N VAL A 199 -6.67 -11.37 15.38
CA VAL A 199 -7.66 -11.07 14.33
C VAL A 199 -7.13 -11.57 13.00
N GLU A 200 -7.98 -12.22 12.22
CA GLU A 200 -7.71 -12.60 10.84
C GLU A 200 -8.54 -11.73 9.90
N PHE A 201 -7.90 -11.27 8.83
CA PHE A 201 -8.50 -10.47 7.77
C PHE A 201 -8.44 -11.25 6.45
N ARG A 202 -9.55 -11.26 5.74
CA ARG A 202 -9.71 -11.87 4.42
C ARG A 202 -10.22 -10.82 3.45
N PRO A 203 -9.33 -10.16 2.69
CA PRO A 203 -9.75 -9.26 1.62
C PRO A 203 -10.60 -10.02 0.60
N ARG A 204 -11.76 -9.50 0.21
CA ARG A 204 -12.67 -10.21 -0.71
C ARG A 204 -12.11 -10.39 -2.12
N THR A 205 -11.13 -9.58 -2.49
CA THR A 205 -10.40 -9.65 -3.76
C THR A 205 -9.27 -10.67 -3.74
N SER A 206 -8.98 -11.31 -2.60
CA SER A 206 -7.85 -12.23 -2.43
C SER A 206 -8.28 -13.49 -1.67
N THR A 207 -7.56 -14.59 -1.89
CA THR A 207 -7.69 -15.81 -1.07
C THR A 207 -6.76 -15.80 0.14
N ASN A 208 -5.86 -14.83 0.24
CA ASN A 208 -4.90 -14.72 1.33
C ASN A 208 -5.59 -14.31 2.63
N VAL A 209 -5.18 -14.96 3.72
CA VAL A 209 -5.56 -14.57 5.09
C VAL A 209 -4.41 -13.80 5.70
N LEU A 210 -4.69 -12.60 6.19
CA LEU A 210 -3.73 -11.76 6.87
C LEU A 210 -4.00 -11.80 8.37
N THR A 211 -3.01 -12.15 9.18
CA THR A 211 -3.17 -12.28 10.63
C THR A 211 -2.56 -11.09 11.36
N SER A 212 -3.27 -10.57 12.34
CA SER A 212 -2.81 -9.56 13.30
C SER A 212 -2.73 -10.19 14.69
N SER A 213 -1.54 -10.11 15.31
CA SER A 213 -1.37 -10.42 16.73
C SER A 213 -1.61 -9.15 17.53
N LEU A 214 -2.54 -9.19 18.47
CA LEU A 214 -2.95 -8.04 19.27
C LEU A 214 -2.42 -8.12 20.69
N SER A 215 -2.06 -6.96 21.23
CA SER A 215 -1.70 -6.75 22.62
C SER A 215 -2.72 -5.85 23.29
N TYR A 216 -3.08 -6.18 24.54
CA TYR A 216 -3.94 -5.34 25.36
C TYR A 216 -3.23 -4.02 25.71
N VAL A 217 -3.90 -2.89 25.48
CA VAL A 217 -3.32 -1.57 25.77
C VAL A 217 -4.06 -0.80 26.86
N GLY A 218 -5.23 -1.28 27.31
CA GLY A 218 -5.98 -0.65 28.39
C GLY A 218 -7.48 -0.52 28.10
N LYS A 219 -8.12 0.44 28.76
CA LYS A 219 -9.53 0.79 28.55
C LYS A 219 -9.66 2.24 28.10
N ASN A 220 -10.69 2.55 27.31
CA ASN A 220 -11.04 3.94 27.00
C ASN A 220 -11.88 4.59 28.12
N ALA A 221 -12.31 5.84 27.91
CA ALA A 221 -13.13 6.58 28.87
C ALA A 221 -14.52 5.94 29.13
N ALA A 222 -15.02 5.10 28.23
CA ALA A 222 -16.26 4.34 28.39
C ALA A 222 -16.06 2.99 29.11
N GLY A 223 -14.82 2.64 29.49
CA GLY A 223 -14.48 1.36 30.12
C GLY A 223 -14.31 0.21 29.13
N GLU A 224 -14.39 0.46 27.83
CA GLU A 224 -14.23 -0.54 26.76
C GLU A 224 -12.77 -0.93 26.62
N THR A 225 -12.48 -2.22 26.49
CA THR A 225 -11.10 -2.70 26.34
C THR A 225 -10.57 -2.43 24.93
N ILE A 226 -9.31 -1.98 24.86
CA ILE A 226 -8.62 -1.70 23.60
C ILE A 226 -7.46 -2.67 23.44
N TRP A 227 -7.36 -3.22 22.24
CA TRP A 227 -6.29 -4.11 21.80
C TRP A 227 -5.67 -3.52 20.54
N LYS A 228 -4.34 -3.52 20.46
CA LYS A 228 -3.61 -2.99 19.29
C LYS A 228 -2.62 -4.00 18.76
N GLY A 229 -2.43 -3.99 17.45
CA GLY A 229 -1.43 -4.81 16.78
C GLY A 229 -1.22 -4.31 15.37
N ASN A 230 -0.61 -5.14 14.55
CA ASN A 230 -0.31 -4.83 13.17
C ASN A 230 -0.41 -6.09 12.31
N VAL A 231 -0.90 -5.93 11.09
CA VAL A 231 -0.93 -7.00 10.09
C VAL A 231 0.37 -6.96 9.31
N ALA A 232 1.28 -7.90 9.57
CA ALA A 232 2.55 -8.06 8.86
C ALA A 232 3.36 -6.75 8.67
N GLN A 233 3.28 -5.81 9.62
CA GLN A 233 3.88 -4.47 9.53
C GLN A 233 3.37 -3.59 8.38
N MET A 234 2.23 -3.96 7.78
CA MET A 234 1.64 -3.26 6.64
C MET A 234 0.52 -2.31 7.07
N ALA A 235 -0.25 -2.68 8.09
CA ALA A 235 -1.39 -1.90 8.57
C ALA A 235 -1.55 -2.02 10.08
N ASP A 236 -1.86 -0.90 10.72
CA ASP A 236 -2.24 -0.88 12.13
C ASP A 236 -3.62 -1.52 12.31
N THR A 237 -3.75 -2.29 13.38
CA THR A 237 -5.01 -2.91 13.81
C THR A 237 -5.37 -2.40 15.19
N THR A 238 -6.60 -1.94 15.35
CA THR A 238 -7.17 -1.63 16.67
C THR A 238 -8.46 -2.39 16.84
N LEU A 239 -8.61 -3.14 17.92
CA LEU A 239 -9.86 -3.78 18.30
C LEU A 239 -10.38 -3.14 19.59
N VAL A 240 -11.66 -2.80 19.60
CA VAL A 240 -12.37 -2.30 20.77
C VAL A 240 -13.51 -3.25 21.08
N HIS A 241 -13.54 -3.78 22.31
CA HIS A 241 -14.68 -4.55 22.81
C HIS A 241 -15.72 -3.57 23.35
N LEU A 242 -16.90 -3.53 22.72
CA LEU A 242 -17.93 -2.52 22.94
C LEU A 242 -18.79 -2.83 24.19
N SER A 243 -18.14 -3.19 25.29
CA SER A 243 -18.75 -3.47 26.58
C SER A 243 -17.74 -3.11 27.69
N PRO A 244 -18.20 -2.47 28.78
CA PRO A 244 -17.35 -2.23 29.94
C PRO A 244 -17.16 -3.48 30.81
N PHE A 245 -17.94 -4.53 30.55
CA PHE A 245 -17.95 -5.79 31.30
C PHE A 245 -17.04 -6.84 30.63
N PRO A 246 -16.67 -7.92 31.34
CA PRO A 246 -15.97 -9.05 30.74
C PRO A 246 -16.69 -9.58 29.50
N ALA A 247 -15.92 -10.02 28.50
CA ALA A 247 -16.48 -10.44 27.22
C ALA A 247 -17.35 -11.69 27.35
N LYS A 248 -18.51 -11.67 26.71
CA LYS A 248 -19.48 -12.78 26.65
C LYS A 248 -20.05 -12.96 25.25
N ARG A 249 -20.68 -14.11 25.01
CA ARG A 249 -21.38 -14.37 23.74
C ARG A 249 -22.48 -13.34 23.51
N GLY A 250 -22.62 -12.87 22.28
CA GLY A 250 -23.54 -11.80 21.89
C GLY A 250 -22.97 -10.39 22.03
N ASP A 251 -21.81 -10.21 22.67
CA ASP A 251 -21.15 -8.90 22.70
C ASP A 251 -20.71 -8.45 21.31
N GLN A 252 -20.52 -7.13 21.17
CA GLN A 252 -20.02 -6.53 19.94
C GLN A 252 -18.55 -6.12 20.09
N VAL A 253 -17.83 -6.20 18.98
CA VAL A 253 -16.49 -5.62 18.83
C VAL A 253 -16.47 -4.69 17.63
N SER A 254 -15.61 -3.68 17.69
CA SER A 254 -15.25 -2.86 16.55
C SER A 254 -13.78 -3.05 16.21
N VAL A 255 -13.48 -3.35 14.96
CA VAL A 255 -12.12 -3.57 14.48
C VAL A 255 -11.77 -2.52 13.45
N SER A 256 -10.66 -1.84 13.65
CA SER A 256 -10.04 -0.95 12.69
C SER A 256 -8.95 -1.70 11.94
N TYR A 257 -8.99 -1.63 10.61
CA TYR A 257 -7.94 -2.06 9.71
C TYR A 257 -7.60 -0.86 8.82
N ASP A 258 -6.37 -0.36 8.92
CA ASP A 258 -5.90 0.79 8.12
C ASP A 258 -6.80 2.04 8.28
N GLY A 259 -7.21 2.32 9.54
CA GLY A 259 -8.07 3.46 9.89
C GLY A 259 -9.56 3.28 9.54
N GLN A 260 -9.93 2.22 8.81
CA GLN A 260 -11.31 1.91 8.48
C GLN A 260 -11.92 0.96 9.51
N TRP A 261 -13.18 1.20 9.90
CA TRP A 261 -13.84 0.47 10.98
C TRP A 261 -14.88 -0.53 10.48
N GLY A 262 -14.87 -1.71 11.07
CA GLY A 262 -15.90 -2.74 10.95
C GLY A 262 -16.50 -3.09 12.31
N ARG A 263 -17.63 -3.80 12.31
CA ARG A 263 -18.29 -4.33 13.51
C ARG A 263 -18.56 -5.82 13.37
N ALA A 264 -18.49 -6.52 14.48
CA ALA A 264 -18.81 -7.94 14.58
C ALA A 264 -19.57 -8.23 15.87
N THR A 265 -20.34 -9.32 15.84
CA THR A 265 -20.97 -9.89 17.03
C THR A 265 -20.26 -11.20 17.37
N CYS A 266 -19.93 -11.39 18.64
CA CYS A 266 -19.21 -12.57 19.13
C CYS A 266 -20.17 -13.74 19.38
N GLN A 267 -19.77 -14.94 18.99
CA GLN A 267 -20.53 -16.19 19.15
C GLN A 267 -19.67 -17.26 19.83
#